data_AF-A0A4Z0JZI6-F1
#
_entry.id   AF-A0A4Z0JZI6-F1
#
_cell.length_a   1.000
_cell.length_b   1.000
_cell.length_c   1.000
_cell.angle_alpha   90.00
_cell.angle_beta   90.00
_cell.angle_gamma   90.00
#
_symmetry.space_group_name_H-M   'P 1'
#
loop_
_entity.id
_entity.type
_entity.pdbx_description
1 polymer ?
#
loop_
_entity_poly.entity_id
_entity_poly.type
_entity_poly.pdbx_seq_one_letter_code
_entity_poly.pdbx_strand_id
1 'polypeptide(L)'
;MTEVEVIPRAMGENEDDVRSASELDESAPKSGTCISDDLSTMTVVDNCSASETDPDHATNVELPIYSTPDNDDIDDKRISTFAEIQMSVMSDGTIGIGGEVSDYMRDSNDDWIAQ
;
A
#
# COMPACT_ATOMS: atom_id res chain seq x y z
N MET A 1 4.46 18.83 3.99
CA MET A 1 3.74 17.58 3.74
C MET A 1 2.84 17.29 4.93
N THR A 2 1.54 17.31 4.69
CA THR A 2 0.51 16.86 5.65
C THR A 2 0.35 15.35 5.53
N GLU A 3 -0.03 14.65 6.61
CA GLU A 3 -0.21 13.18 6.64
C GLU A 3 -1.10 12.64 5.50
N VAL A 4 -1.96 13.49 4.94
CA VAL A 4 -2.83 13.24 3.79
C VAL A 4 -2.05 12.81 2.53
N GLU A 5 -0.82 13.29 2.30
CA GLU A 5 -0.03 12.94 1.10
C GLU A 5 0.68 11.58 1.21
N VAL A 6 0.80 11.01 2.42
CA VAL A 6 1.64 9.84 2.67
C VAL A 6 0.90 8.53 2.37
N ILE A 7 -0.39 8.46 2.68
CA ILE A 7 -1.17 7.22 2.55
C ILE A 7 -1.53 6.87 1.12
N PRO A 8 -2.01 7.80 0.25
CA PRO A 8 -2.26 7.48 -1.16
C PRO A 8 -1.01 6.98 -1.88
N ARG A 9 0.15 7.61 -1.59
CA ARG A 9 1.45 7.17 -2.12
C ARG A 9 1.88 5.79 -1.63
N ALA A 10 1.67 5.49 -0.35
CA ALA A 10 1.93 4.15 0.20
C ALA A 10 0.99 3.07 -0.37
N MET A 11 -0.06 3.46 -1.09
CA MET A 11 -0.99 2.53 -1.74
C MET A 11 -0.78 2.48 -3.26
N GLY A 12 0.24 3.16 -3.79
CA GLY A 12 0.45 3.29 -5.24
C GLY A 12 -0.67 4.07 -5.95
N GLU A 13 -1.53 4.77 -5.21
CA GLU A 13 -2.70 5.47 -5.76
C GLU A 13 -2.43 6.97 -5.93
N ASN A 14 -3.02 7.55 -6.98
CA ASN A 14 -3.04 9.00 -7.14
C ASN A 14 -4.03 9.61 -6.14
N GLU A 15 -3.76 10.82 -5.64
CA GLU A 15 -4.63 11.52 -4.69
C GLU A 15 -6.07 11.71 -5.21
N ASP A 16 -6.24 11.75 -6.54
CA ASP A 16 -7.54 11.89 -7.20
C ASP A 16 -8.40 10.61 -7.18
N ASP A 17 -7.80 9.44 -6.90
CA ASP A 17 -8.49 8.14 -6.86
C ASP A 17 -8.99 7.76 -5.46
N VAL A 18 -8.59 8.52 -4.44
CA VAL A 18 -8.92 8.28 -3.02
C VAL A 18 -10.14 9.10 -2.60
N ARG A 19 -11.14 8.42 -2.02
CA ARG A 19 -12.39 9.02 -1.51
C ARG A 19 -12.47 9.00 0.01
N SER A 20 -13.34 9.84 0.58
CA SER A 20 -13.62 9.75 2.02
C SER A 20 -14.43 8.49 2.33
N ALA A 21 -14.16 7.85 3.47
CA ALA A 21 -14.98 6.75 3.98
C ALA A 21 -16.47 7.13 4.14
N SER A 22 -16.76 8.42 4.36
CA SER A 22 -18.14 8.91 4.41
C SER A 22 -18.90 8.84 3.07
N GLU A 23 -18.19 8.67 1.96
CA GLU A 23 -18.75 8.56 0.60
C GLU A 23 -19.02 7.10 0.19
N LEU A 24 -18.69 6.13 1.05
CA LEU A 24 -18.94 4.71 0.80
C LEU A 24 -20.44 4.39 0.96
N ASP A 25 -21.10 4.07 -0.15
CA ASP A 25 -22.46 3.52 -0.15
C ASP A 25 -22.39 1.98 -0.13
N GLU A 26 -22.58 1.38 1.04
CA GLU A 26 -22.55 -0.08 1.22
C GLU A 26 -23.64 -0.80 0.41
N SER A 27 -24.73 -0.12 0.08
CA SER A 27 -25.83 -0.71 -0.69
C SER A 27 -25.56 -0.72 -2.20
N ALA A 28 -24.63 0.11 -2.66
CA ALA A 28 -24.20 0.22 -4.04
C ALA A 28 -22.72 0.67 -4.13
N PRO A 29 -21.77 -0.17 -3.70
CA PRO A 29 -20.38 0.23 -3.59
C PRO A 29 -19.75 0.47 -4.97
N LYS A 30 -18.93 1.51 -5.07
CA LYS A 30 -18.21 1.87 -6.29
C LYS A 30 -16.73 1.53 -6.15
N SER A 31 -16.17 0.86 -7.16
CA SER A 31 -14.77 0.47 -7.19
C SER A 31 -13.81 1.63 -6.92
N GLY A 32 -12.77 1.35 -6.13
CA GLY A 32 -11.74 2.30 -5.69
C GLY A 32 -11.56 2.29 -4.17
N THR A 33 -10.72 3.19 -3.67
CA THR A 33 -10.31 3.24 -2.26
C THR A 33 -11.00 4.36 -1.51
N CYS A 34 -11.48 4.05 -0.31
CA CYS A 34 -11.99 5.02 0.65
C CYS A 34 -11.15 5.00 1.93
N ILE A 35 -10.80 6.18 2.46
CA ILE A 35 -10.00 6.32 3.68
C ILE A 35 -10.80 7.11 4.74
N SER A 36 -10.72 6.70 6.00
CA SER A 36 -11.35 7.42 7.11
C SER A 36 -10.66 8.77 7.36
N ASP A 37 -11.41 9.76 7.85
CA ASP A 37 -10.87 11.11 8.08
C ASP A 37 -9.72 11.13 9.11
N ASP A 38 -9.69 10.14 10.02
CA ASP A 38 -8.63 9.93 11.02
C ASP A 38 -7.49 9.03 10.53
N LEU A 39 -7.54 8.61 9.26
CA LEU A 39 -6.56 7.77 8.59
C LEU A 39 -6.33 6.39 9.23
N SER A 40 -7.24 5.95 10.11
CA SER A 40 -7.13 4.68 10.83
C SER A 40 -7.63 3.48 10.02
N THR A 41 -8.50 3.71 9.04
CA THR A 41 -9.19 2.68 8.29
C THR A 41 -9.17 2.99 6.81
N MET A 42 -8.92 1.95 6.01
CA MET A 42 -8.99 1.98 4.57
C MET A 42 -9.92 0.87 4.08
N THR A 43 -10.79 1.20 3.14
CA THR A 43 -11.70 0.27 2.49
C THR A 43 -11.43 0.28 0.99
N VAL A 44 -11.02 -0.85 0.44
CA VAL A 44 -10.88 -1.03 -1.01
C VAL A 44 -12.08 -1.78 -1.53
N VAL A 45 -12.72 -1.22 -2.55
CA VAL A 45 -13.82 -1.85 -3.28
C VAL A 45 -13.29 -2.28 -4.64
N ASP A 46 -13.28 -3.57 -4.91
CA ASP A 46 -12.97 -4.10 -6.25
C ASP A 46 -13.69 -5.45 -6.47
N ASN A 47 -13.54 -6.00 -7.67
CA ASN A 47 -13.98 -7.35 -8.00
C ASN A 47 -13.19 -8.39 -7.20
N CYS A 48 -13.86 -9.50 -6.87
CA CYS A 48 -13.17 -10.62 -6.25
C CYS A 48 -12.11 -11.21 -7.19
N SER A 49 -10.98 -11.56 -6.63
CA SER A 49 -9.88 -12.24 -7.30
C SER A 49 -10.29 -13.65 -7.76
N ALA A 50 -9.79 -14.07 -8.92
CA ALA A 50 -10.00 -15.43 -9.42
C ALA A 50 -9.16 -16.48 -8.67
N SER A 51 -8.09 -16.06 -8.00
CA SER A 51 -7.19 -16.90 -7.19
C SER A 51 -6.51 -16.10 -6.08
N GLU A 52 -5.87 -16.80 -5.14
CA GLU A 52 -5.10 -16.21 -4.03
C GLU A 52 -3.87 -15.40 -4.48
N THR A 53 -3.41 -15.59 -5.72
CA THR A 53 -2.23 -14.91 -6.28
C THR A 53 -2.58 -14.23 -7.59
N ASP A 54 -3.82 -13.75 -7.71
CA ASP A 54 -4.30 -13.07 -8.91
C ASP A 54 -3.72 -11.65 -8.98
N PRO A 55 -2.79 -11.36 -9.90
CA PRO A 55 -2.15 -10.05 -9.96
C PRO A 55 -3.07 -8.96 -10.49
N ASP A 56 -4.16 -9.32 -11.19
CA ASP A 56 -5.04 -8.36 -11.87
C ASP A 56 -6.13 -7.80 -10.95
N HIS A 57 -6.42 -8.50 -9.86
CA HIS A 57 -7.44 -8.15 -8.88
C HIS A 57 -6.89 -8.24 -7.46
N ALA A 58 -5.70 -7.66 -7.25
CA ALA A 58 -5.08 -7.53 -5.95
C ALA A 58 -4.89 -6.06 -5.56
N THR A 59 -5.02 -5.79 -4.28
CA THR A 59 -4.64 -4.52 -3.68
C THR A 59 -3.16 -4.56 -3.34
N ASN A 60 -2.39 -3.60 -3.84
CA ASN A 60 -0.98 -3.45 -3.50
C ASN A 60 -0.81 -2.40 -2.40
N VAL A 61 0.03 -2.72 -1.43
CA VAL A 61 0.43 -1.83 -0.35
C VAL A 61 1.95 -1.68 -0.45
N GLU A 62 2.40 -0.50 -0.82
CA GLU A 62 3.79 -0.13 -0.84
C GLU A 62 4.23 0.30 0.57
N LEU A 63 5.34 -0.27 1.04
CA LEU A 63 5.96 0.10 2.30
C LEU A 63 7.14 1.03 2.01
N PRO A 64 6.98 2.34 2.23
CA PRO A 64 8.05 3.30 2.01
C PRO A 64 9.11 3.23 3.11
N ILE A 65 10.37 3.45 2.73
CA ILE A 65 11.46 3.82 3.62
C ILE A 65 11.85 5.28 3.40
N TYR A 66 12.07 5.99 4.51
CA TYR A 66 12.69 7.32 4.47
C TYR A 66 14.21 7.15 4.51
N SER A 67 14.88 7.29 3.37
CA SER A 67 16.32 7.50 3.38
C SER A 67 16.60 8.98 3.61
N THR A 68 17.19 9.33 4.74
CA THR A 68 17.94 10.58 4.85
C THR A 68 19.20 10.42 4.01
N PRO A 69 19.45 11.24 2.97
CA PRO A 69 20.74 11.20 2.31
C PRO A 69 21.84 11.43 3.36
N ASP A 70 22.94 10.67 3.28
CA ASP A 70 24.13 10.80 4.15
C ASP A 70 24.82 12.18 4.07
N ASN A 71 24.24 13.12 3.32
CA ASN A 71 24.72 14.49 3.18
C ASN A 71 23.58 15.43 3.56
N ASP A 72 23.89 16.47 4.35
CA ASP A 72 23.03 17.47 5.00
C ASP A 72 22.04 18.27 4.09
N ASP A 73 21.62 17.77 2.93
CA ASP A 73 20.52 18.33 2.13
C ASP A 73 19.18 17.73 2.60
N ILE A 74 18.61 18.36 3.62
CA ILE A 74 17.33 18.01 4.26
C ILE A 74 16.11 18.18 3.31
N ASP A 75 16.30 18.82 2.16
CA ASP A 75 15.21 19.15 1.23
C ASP A 75 14.85 18.03 0.23
N ASP A 76 15.70 17.00 0.08
CA ASP A 76 15.48 15.93 -0.92
C ASP A 76 15.18 14.59 -0.24
N LYS A 77 14.11 14.56 0.57
CA LYS A 77 13.57 13.31 1.13
C LYS A 77 13.09 12.41 0.00
N ARG A 78 13.92 11.42 -0.38
CA ARG A 78 13.50 10.36 -1.29
C ARG A 78 12.74 9.31 -0.50
N ILE A 79 11.46 9.20 -0.82
CA ILE A 79 10.65 8.04 -0.44
C ILE A 79 10.96 6.96 -1.48
N SER A 80 11.51 5.85 -1.03
CA SER A 80 11.71 4.64 -1.84
C SER A 80 10.84 3.55 -1.24
N THR A 81 10.24 2.70 -2.08
CA THR A 81 9.48 1.53 -1.64
C THR A 81 10.45 0.38 -1.40
N PHE A 82 10.58 -0.07 -0.15
CA PHE A 82 11.49 -1.18 0.19
C PHE A 82 10.78 -2.54 0.16
N ALA A 83 9.47 -2.54 0.32
CA ALA A 83 8.67 -3.75 0.27
C ALA A 83 7.28 -3.45 -0.30
N GLU A 84 6.68 -4.46 -0.92
CA GLU A 84 5.32 -4.42 -1.44
C GLU A 84 4.56 -5.61 -0.89
N ILE A 85 3.32 -5.38 -0.47
CA ILE A 85 2.38 -6.42 -0.06
C ILE A 85 1.26 -6.45 -1.08
N GLN A 86 1.00 -7.63 -1.64
CA GLN A 86 -0.13 -7.87 -2.52
C GLN A 86 -1.22 -8.63 -1.76
N MET A 87 -2.45 -8.15 -1.81
CA MET A 87 -3.60 -8.75 -1.15
C MET A 87 -4.72 -9.07 -2.15
N SER A 88 -5.12 -10.34 -2.22
CA SER A 88 -6.20 -10.83 -3.08
C SER A 88 -7.37 -11.33 -2.21
N VAL A 89 -8.60 -11.04 -2.60
CA VAL A 89 -9.81 -11.48 -1.87
C VAL A 89 -10.74 -12.21 -2.84
N MET A 90 -10.98 -13.49 -2.58
CA MET A 90 -11.83 -14.34 -3.40
C MET A 90 -13.29 -14.30 -2.96
N SER A 91 -14.20 -14.70 -3.86
CA SER A 91 -15.66 -14.67 -3.61
C SER A 91 -16.16 -15.58 -2.48
N ASP A 92 -15.36 -16.58 -2.09
CA ASP A 92 -15.64 -17.48 -0.96
C ASP A 92 -15.06 -16.96 0.37
N GLY A 93 -14.42 -15.79 0.36
CA GLY A 93 -13.78 -15.16 1.51
C GLY A 93 -12.33 -15.59 1.73
N THR A 94 -11.75 -16.39 0.83
CA THR A 94 -10.32 -16.71 0.88
C THR A 94 -9.49 -15.45 0.63
N ILE A 95 -8.45 -15.25 1.47
CA ILE A 95 -7.53 -14.12 1.37
C ILE A 95 -6.15 -14.65 1.01
N GLY A 96 -5.60 -14.18 -0.11
CA GLY A 96 -4.22 -14.39 -0.51
C GLY A 96 -3.35 -13.21 -0.12
N ILE A 97 -2.16 -13.49 0.43
CA ILE A 97 -1.17 -12.47 0.77
C ILE A 97 0.16 -12.86 0.14
N GLY A 98 0.61 -12.04 -0.80
CA GLY A 98 1.95 -12.07 -1.38
C GLY A 98 2.77 -10.89 -0.87
N GLY A 99 4.09 -11.01 -0.89
CA GLY A 99 4.95 -9.88 -0.58
C GLY A 99 6.34 -10.02 -1.17
N GLU A 100 6.92 -8.89 -1.54
CA GLU A 100 8.27 -8.77 -2.06
C GLU A 100 9.03 -7.72 -1.26
N VAL A 101 10.31 -7.97 -1.03
CA VAL A 101 11.25 -6.99 -0.47
C VAL A 101 12.32 -6.77 -1.52
N SER A 102 12.47 -5.52 -1.96
CA SER A 102 13.44 -5.09 -2.95
C SER A 102 14.61 -4.41 -2.26
N ASP A 103 15.82 -4.54 -2.82
CA ASP A 103 17.04 -3.85 -2.38
C ASP A 103 17.55 -4.13 -0.95
N TYR A 104 16.85 -4.98 -0.19
CA TYR A 104 17.26 -5.41 1.14
C TYR A 104 17.24 -6.94 1.26
N MET A 105 18.18 -7.50 2.03
CA MET A 105 18.22 -8.91 2.37
C MET A 105 18.57 -9.12 3.84
N ARG A 106 18.31 -10.32 4.37
CA ARG A 106 18.74 -10.71 5.71
C ARG A 106 20.18 -11.24 5.67
N ASP A 107 21.04 -10.74 6.55
CA ASP A 107 22.38 -11.30 6.77
C ASP A 107 22.34 -12.57 7.64
N SER A 108 23.51 -13.13 7.99
CA SER A 108 23.59 -14.33 8.83
C SER A 108 23.10 -14.16 10.28
N ASN A 109 22.94 -12.92 10.74
CA ASN A 109 22.42 -12.57 12.06
C ASN A 109 20.94 -12.19 12.02
N ASP A 110 20.28 -12.36 10.87
CA ASP A 110 18.91 -11.90 10.62
C ASP A 110 18.77 -10.37 10.65
N ASP A 111 19.85 -9.62 10.38
CA ASP A 111 19.78 -8.17 10.23
C ASP A 111 19.44 -7.80 8.77
N TRP A 112 18.61 -6.77 8.57
CA TRP A 112 18.37 -6.22 7.24
C TRP A 112 19.59 -5.42 6.77
N ILE A 113 20.13 -5.81 5.62
CA ILE A 113 21.23 -5.11 4.95
C ILE A 113 20.80 -4.72 3.54
N ALA A 114 21.28 -3.58 3.06
CA ALA A 114 21.13 -3.21 1.65
C ALA A 114 21.91 -4.20 0.77
N GLN A 115 21.34 -4.58 -0.37
CA GLN A 115 22.03 -5.37 -1.40
C GLN A 115 23.04 -4.54 -2.19
#